data_AF-A0A939BP63-F1
#
_entry.id   AF-A0A939BP63-F1
#
_cell.length_a   1.000
_cell.length_b   1.000
_cell.length_c   1.000
_cell.angle_alpha   90.00
_cell.angle_beta   90.00
_cell.angle_gamma   90.00
#
_symmetry.space_group_name_H-M   'P 1'
#
loop_
_entity.id
_entity.type
_entity.pdbx_description
1 polymer ?
#
loop_
_entity_poly.entity_id
_entity_poly.type
_entity_poly.pdbx_seq_one_letter_code
_entity_poly.pdbx_strand_id
1 'polypeptide(L)'
;MEDSSRVGKEDLAALADQESSLQVFWCYFKRHKIALISGIIIISLYLLVIFAGFLGPYGPTETFKQHFFHAPSKIHLFDDGGLTWPYVYETKKVGWGEFKEIKTE
;
A
#
# COMPACT_ATOMS: atom_id res chain seq x y z
N MET A 1 -26.37 -39.89 49.86
CA MET A 1 -27.24 -39.60 48.71
C MET A 1 -27.35 -38.08 48.53
N GLU A 2 -26.23 -37.35 48.68
CA GLU A 2 -26.24 -35.94 49.12
C GLU A 2 -25.45 -34.98 48.21
N ASP A 3 -24.99 -35.45 47.04
CA ASP A 3 -23.99 -34.72 46.25
C ASP A 3 -24.57 -33.95 45.04
N SER A 4 -25.84 -34.17 44.68
CA SER A 4 -26.44 -33.59 43.46
C SER A 4 -26.64 -32.07 43.51
N SER A 5 -26.55 -31.42 44.67
CA SER A 5 -26.81 -29.99 44.84
C SER A 5 -25.57 -29.10 44.72
N ARG A 6 -24.35 -29.67 44.72
CA ARG A 6 -23.09 -28.92 44.55
C ARG A 6 -22.75 -28.73 43.07
N VAL A 7 -22.89 -29.83 42.32
CA VAL A 7 -22.71 -29.97 40.86
C VAL A 7 -23.36 -28.82 40.06
N GLY A 8 -24.52 -28.31 40.48
CA GLY A 8 -25.25 -27.28 39.74
C GLY A 8 -24.64 -25.87 39.71
N LYS A 9 -23.69 -25.48 40.57
CA LYS A 9 -23.11 -24.12 40.51
C LYS A 9 -21.78 -24.06 39.78
N GLU A 10 -20.99 -25.10 39.93
CA GLU A 10 -19.67 -25.25 39.31
C GLU A 10 -19.80 -25.64 37.83
N ASP A 11 -20.77 -26.47 37.46
CA ASP A 11 -21.04 -26.81 36.06
C ASP A 11 -21.67 -25.64 35.29
N LEU A 12 -22.51 -24.82 35.95
CA LEU A 12 -23.12 -23.63 35.35
C LEU A 12 -22.05 -22.55 35.08
N ALA A 13 -21.03 -22.47 35.94
CA ALA A 13 -19.87 -21.62 35.73
C ALA A 13 -18.97 -22.15 34.59
N ALA A 14 -18.79 -23.47 34.47
CA ALA A 14 -18.04 -24.09 33.37
C ALA A 14 -18.75 -23.94 32.01
N LEU A 15 -20.08 -24.00 31.98
CA LEU A 15 -20.88 -23.75 30.77
C LEU A 15 -20.88 -22.27 30.38
N ALA A 16 -20.84 -21.35 31.34
CA ALA A 16 -20.71 -19.91 31.10
C ALA A 16 -19.30 -19.51 30.62
N ASP A 17 -18.24 -20.18 31.09
CA ASP A 17 -16.87 -19.98 30.59
C ASP A 17 -16.73 -20.46 29.13
N GLN A 18 -17.57 -21.41 28.72
CA GLN A 18 -17.66 -21.90 27.34
C GLN A 18 -18.39 -20.92 26.39
N GLU A 19 -19.07 -19.89 26.91
CA GLU A 19 -19.66 -18.83 26.08
C GLU A 19 -18.57 -17.92 25.49
N SER A 20 -17.96 -18.42 24.42
CA SER A 20 -17.16 -17.70 23.42
C SER A 20 -16.10 -16.76 23.98
N SER A 21 -14.94 -17.31 24.31
CA SER A 21 -13.73 -16.55 24.66
C SER A 21 -13.36 -15.47 23.62
N LEU A 22 -13.79 -15.63 22.36
CA LEU A 22 -13.65 -14.65 21.28
C LEU A 22 -14.48 -13.38 21.52
N GLN A 23 -15.68 -13.50 22.09
CA GLN A 23 -16.56 -12.37 22.36
C GLN A 23 -16.00 -11.48 23.47
N VAL A 24 -15.42 -12.09 24.51
CA VAL A 24 -14.72 -11.39 25.59
C VAL A 24 -13.49 -10.66 25.05
N PHE A 25 -12.70 -11.34 24.21
CA PHE A 25 -11.53 -10.75 23.56
C PHE A 25 -11.90 -9.53 22.70
N TRP A 26 -12.97 -9.62 21.91
CA TRP A 26 -13.43 -8.53 21.05
C TRP A 26 -13.93 -7.32 21.85
N CYS A 27 -14.58 -7.57 22.99
CA CYS A 27 -15.05 -6.52 23.89
C CYS A 27 -13.88 -5.75 24.53
N TYR A 28 -12.86 -6.47 25.00
CA TYR A 28 -11.63 -5.87 25.52
C TYR A 28 -10.82 -5.14 24.43
N PHE A 29 -10.70 -5.71 23.24
CA PHE A 29 -9.98 -5.10 22.12
C PHE A 29 -10.59 -3.75 21.69
N LYS A 30 -11.92 -3.67 21.63
CA LYS A 30 -12.62 -2.41 21.31
C LYS A 30 -12.49 -1.31 22.38
N ARG A 31 -12.17 -1.66 23.62
CA ARG A 31 -12.03 -0.70 24.73
C ARG A 31 -10.74 0.12 24.64
N HIS A 32 -9.68 -0.44 24.05
CA HIS A 32 -8.39 0.25 23.92
C HIS A 32 -8.29 1.00 22.59
N LYS A 33 -8.26 2.34 22.66
CA LYS A 33 -8.07 3.22 21.49
C LYS A 33 -6.81 2.88 20.68
N ILE A 34 -5.72 2.50 21.37
CA ILE A 34 -4.45 2.11 20.74
C ILE A 34 -4.60 0.82 19.92
N ALA A 35 -5.35 -0.16 20.44
CA ALA A 35 -5.59 -1.43 19.76
C ALA A 35 -6.40 -1.22 18.46
N LEU A 36 -7.39 -0.34 18.49
CA LEU A 36 -8.16 0.04 17.30
C LEU A 36 -7.31 0.75 16.24
N ILE A 37 -6.47 1.71 16.65
CA ILE A 37 -5.58 2.44 15.72
C ILE A 37 -4.60 1.47 15.05
N SER A 38 -3.98 0.57 15.82
CA SER A 38 -3.12 -0.48 15.31
C SER A 38 -3.83 -1.37 14.29
N GLY A 39 -5.05 -1.82 14.60
CA GLY A 39 -5.85 -2.63 13.67
C GLY A 39 -6.13 -1.91 12.35
N ILE A 40 -6.47 -0.62 12.40
CA ILE A 40 -6.70 0.21 11.21
C ILE A 40 -5.41 0.34 10.38
N ILE A 41 -4.27 0.59 11.02
CA ILE A 41 -2.97 0.71 10.34
C ILE A 41 -2.62 -0.60 9.62
N ILE A 42 -2.77 -1.75 10.28
CA ILE A 42 -2.48 -3.05 9.67
C ILE A 42 -3.39 -3.29 8.46
N ILE A 43 -4.70 -3.05 8.60
CA ILE A 43 -5.66 -3.20 7.49
C ILE A 43 -5.27 -2.29 6.33
N SER A 44 -4.89 -1.04 6.61
CA SER A 44 -4.47 -0.07 5.59
C SER A 44 -3.20 -0.53 4.86
N LEU A 45 -2.22 -1.07 5.58
CA LEU A 45 -1.00 -1.63 5.00
C LEU A 45 -1.32 -2.80 4.06
N TYR A 46 -2.21 -3.71 4.48
CA TYR A 46 -2.64 -4.82 3.63
C TYR A 46 -3.37 -4.35 2.38
N LEU A 47 -4.19 -3.31 2.49
CA LEU A 47 -4.81 -2.69 1.32
C LEU A 47 -3.75 -2.13 0.37
N LEU A 48 -2.74 -1.41 0.86
CA LEU A 48 -1.63 -0.92 0.03
C LEU A 48 -0.90 -2.06 -0.70
N VAL A 49 -0.74 -3.23 -0.08
CA VAL A 49 -0.13 -4.40 -0.72
C VAL A 49 -1.00 -4.95 -1.85
N ILE A 50 -2.31 -5.07 -1.64
CA ILE A 50 -3.26 -5.54 -2.67
C ILE A 50 -3.31 -4.55 -3.84
N PHE A 51 -3.28 -3.25 -3.55
CA PHE A 51 -3.26 -2.17 -4.54
C PHE A 51 -1.83 -1.80 -4.99
N ALA A 52 -0.80 -2.57 -4.63
CA ALA A 52 0.58 -2.22 -4.93
C ALA A 52 0.84 -2.09 -6.43
N GLY A 53 0.20 -2.92 -7.26
CA GLY A 53 0.30 -2.84 -8.72
C GLY A 53 -0.35 -1.59 -9.33
N PHE A 54 -1.28 -0.94 -8.61
CA PHE A 54 -1.87 0.33 -9.03
C PHE A 54 -1.03 1.52 -8.58
N LEU A 55 -0.54 1.51 -7.33
CA LEU A 55 0.29 2.60 -6.81
C LEU A 55 1.71 2.61 -7.41
N GLY A 56 2.27 1.43 -7.69
CA GLY A 56 3.59 1.26 -8.26
C GLY A 56 3.53 0.48 -9.57
N PRO A 57 3.30 1.14 -10.72
CA PRO A 57 3.38 0.48 -12.02
C PRO A 57 4.80 -0.02 -12.37
N TYR A 58 5.79 0.22 -11.50
CA TYR A 58 7.16 -0.26 -11.62
C TYR A 58 7.48 -1.21 -10.46
N GLY A 59 7.95 -2.40 -10.79
CA GLY A 59 8.43 -3.35 -9.78
C GLY A 59 9.71 -2.83 -9.09
N PRO A 60 10.03 -3.30 -7.87
CA PRO A 60 11.26 -2.92 -7.16
C PRO A 60 12.54 -3.30 -7.92
N THR A 61 12.43 -4.22 -8.88
CA THR A 61 13.50 -4.70 -9.77
C THR A 61 13.57 -3.96 -11.11
N GLU A 62 12.56 -3.16 -11.46
CA GLU A 62 12.52 -2.31 -12.66
C GLU A 62 13.36 -1.06 -12.41
N THR A 63 14.67 -1.20 -12.46
CA THR A 63 15.60 -0.07 -12.44
C THR A 63 15.92 0.34 -13.87
N PHE A 64 15.55 1.56 -14.26
CA PHE A 64 15.90 2.16 -15.56
C PHE A 64 17.40 2.49 -15.65
N LYS A 65 18.28 1.47 -15.62
CA LYS A 65 19.74 1.63 -15.69
C LYS A 65 20.19 2.35 -16.96
N GLN A 66 19.41 2.27 -18.03
CA GLN A 66 19.71 2.93 -19.31
C GLN A 66 19.34 4.42 -19.34
N HIS A 67 18.48 4.90 -18.43
CA HIS A 67 18.02 6.30 -18.35
C HIS A 67 18.49 7.01 -17.06
N PHE A 68 19.41 6.40 -16.29
CA PHE A 68 19.87 6.95 -15.01
C PHE A 68 20.49 8.34 -15.11
N PHE A 69 21.11 8.66 -16.25
CA PHE A 69 21.71 9.97 -16.55
C PHE A 69 20.89 10.81 -17.54
N HIS A 70 19.64 10.42 -17.80
CA HIS A 70 18.80 11.17 -18.74
C HIS A 70 18.52 12.55 -18.16
N ALA A 71 18.90 13.60 -18.89
CA ALA A 71 18.56 14.96 -18.50
C ALA A 71 17.03 15.11 -18.42
N PRO A 72 16.50 15.95 -17.50
CA PRO A 72 15.07 16.17 -17.41
C PRO A 72 14.53 16.63 -18.77
N SER A 73 13.61 15.84 -19.33
CA SER A 73 13.00 16.12 -20.63
C SER A 73 12.30 17.46 -20.58
N LYS A 74 12.76 18.42 -21.41
CA LYS A 74 12.17 19.75 -21.47
C LYS A 74 10.84 19.68 -22.21
N ILE A 75 9.84 20.34 -21.65
CA ILE A 75 8.52 20.47 -22.26
C ILE A 75 8.56 21.68 -23.19
N HIS A 76 8.34 21.47 -24.48
CA HIS A 76 8.27 22.53 -25.46
C HIS A 76 6.80 22.87 -25.74
N LEU A 77 6.47 24.16 -25.61
CA LEU A 77 5.13 24.73 -25.80
C LEU A 77 5.06 25.61 -27.06
N PHE A 78 6.21 25.91 -27.65
CA PHE A 78 6.36 26.79 -28.79
C PHE A 78 7.28 26.12 -29.81
N ASP A 79 6.88 26.14 -31.07
CA ASP A 79 7.71 25.72 -32.21
C ASP A 79 7.73 26.83 -33.26
N ASP A 80 8.59 26.70 -34.28
CA ASP A 80 8.85 27.71 -35.33
C ASP A 80 7.59 28.23 -36.06
N GLY A 81 6.43 27.55 -35.92
CA GLY A 81 5.13 27.92 -36.49
C GLY A 81 4.04 28.39 -35.50
N GLY A 82 4.29 28.44 -34.19
CA GLY A 82 3.31 28.96 -33.20
C GLY A 82 3.14 28.11 -31.93
N LEU A 83 2.05 28.39 -31.19
CA LEU A 83 1.72 27.72 -29.93
C LEU A 83 1.24 26.29 -30.20
N THR A 84 1.99 25.30 -29.73
CA THR A 84 1.69 23.88 -29.89
C THR A 84 1.36 23.27 -28.53
N TRP A 85 0.54 22.21 -28.51
CA TRP A 85 0.32 21.43 -27.30
C TRP A 85 1.65 20.97 -26.69
N PRO A 86 1.79 20.93 -25.36
CA PRO A 86 3.03 20.54 -24.69
C PRO A 86 3.55 19.21 -25.25
N TYR A 87 4.69 19.26 -25.92
CA TYR A 87 5.34 18.10 -26.50
C TYR A 87 6.78 17.97 -26.00
N VAL A 88 7.32 16.77 -26.10
CA VAL A 88 8.67 16.42 -25.64
C VAL A 88 9.42 15.82 -26.83
N TYR A 89 10.65 16.29 -27.09
CA TYR A 89 11.48 15.72 -28.16
C TYR A 89 12.02 14.34 -27.78
N GLU A 90 12.16 13.48 -28.79
CA GLU A 90 12.88 12.22 -28.62
C GLU A 90 14.36 12.51 -28.35
N THR A 91 14.85 11.94 -27.26
CA THR A 91 16.25 12.00 -26.90
C THR A 91 16.91 10.68 -27.28
N LYS A 92 17.93 10.71 -28.15
CA LYS A 92 18.76 9.53 -28.41
C LYS A 92 20.08 9.64 -27.66
N LYS A 93 20.46 8.53 -27.02
CA LYS A 93 21.79 8.36 -26.42
C LYS A 93 22.82 8.25 -27.56
N VAL A 94 23.64 9.29 -27.72
CA VAL A 94 24.66 9.35 -28.79
C VAL A 94 26.06 8.96 -28.29
N GLY A 95 26.27 8.81 -26.97
CA GLY A 95 27.56 8.43 -26.38
C GLY A 95 27.51 8.11 -24.87
N TRP A 96 28.66 8.21 -24.19
CA TRP A 96 28.77 8.06 -22.72
C TRP A 96 28.27 9.33 -22.02
N GLY A 97 27.03 9.32 -21.54
CA GLY A 97 26.43 10.43 -20.80
C GLY A 97 25.97 11.61 -21.67
N GLU A 98 26.18 11.55 -22.99
CA GLU A 98 25.71 12.57 -23.93
C GLU A 98 24.38 12.17 -24.58
N PHE A 99 23.40 13.03 -24.37
CA PHE A 99 22.05 12.93 -24.88
C PHE A 99 21.80 14.11 -25.81
N LYS A 100 21.46 13.84 -27.07
CA LYS A 100 21.06 14.88 -28.02
C LYS A 100 19.57 14.79 -28.27
N GLU A 101 18.90 15.93 -28.17
CA GLU A 101 17.52 16.09 -28.63
C GLU A 101 17.52 16.06 -30.15
N ILE A 102 16.69 15.19 -30.74
CA ILE A 102 16.51 15.15 -32.18
C ILE A 102 15.36 16.09 -32.49
N LYS A 103 15.68 17.31 -32.91
CA LYS A 103 14.69 18.18 -33.54
C LYS A 103 14.32 17.50 -34.86
N THR A 104 13.12 16.93 -34.92
CA THR A 104 12.56 16.46 -36.20
C THR A 104 12.21 17.74 -36.97
N GLU A 105 12.99 18.05 -38.01
CA GLU A 105 12.68 19.10 -38.99
C GLU A 105 11.44 18.76 -39.81
#